data_AF-A0A060CG36-F1
#
_entry.id   AF-A0A060CG36-F1
#
_cell.length_a   1.000
_cell.length_b   1.000
_cell.length_c   1.000
_cell.angle_alpha   90.00
_cell.angle_beta   90.00
_cell.angle_gamma   90.00
#
_symmetry.space_group_name_H-M   'P 1'
#
loop_
_entity.id
_entity.type
_entity.pdbx_description
1 polymer ?
#
loop_
_entity_poly.entity_id
_entity_poly.type
_entity_poly.pdbx_seq_one_letter_code
_entity_poly.pdbx_strand_id
1 'polypeptide(L)'
;MASTIGLCAIANTAKTLGYHNSPSGEEDIYSDISFNAPMVIGAVQASPLTMANVYATIAAKGVECTPIAMTKVLDSSGNQLKVPSANCHQAIP
;
A
#
# COMPACT_ATOMS: atom_id res chain seq x y z
N MET A 1 18.11 1.84 15.45
CA MET A 1 17.00 2.66 14.92
C MET A 1 15.66 1.98 15.17
N ALA A 2 15.38 0.81 14.57
CA ALA A 2 14.09 0.13 14.73
C ALA A 2 13.72 -0.17 16.20
N SER A 3 14.68 -0.56 17.03
CA SER A 3 14.47 -0.79 18.48
C SER A 3 14.10 0.47 19.28
N THR A 4 14.41 1.66 18.75
CA THR A 4 14.10 2.95 19.38
C THR A 4 12.73 3.47 18.91
N ILE A 5 12.38 3.24 17.64
CA ILE A 5 11.11 3.68 17.02
C ILE A 5 9.96 2.76 17.45
N GLY A 6 10.21 1.45 17.54
CA GLY A 6 9.21 0.43 17.86
C GLY A 6 8.46 -0.10 16.64
N LEU A 7 8.01 -1.35 16.72
CA LEU A 7 7.38 -2.05 15.59
C LEU A 7 6.04 -1.43 15.17
N CYS A 8 5.23 -0.95 16.12
CA CYS A 8 3.93 -0.34 15.80
C CYS A 8 4.08 0.90 14.91
N ALA A 9 5.04 1.78 15.20
CA ALA A 9 5.26 2.99 14.40
C ALA A 9 5.74 2.65 12.97
N ILE A 10 6.58 1.62 12.84
CA ILE A 10 7.03 1.11 11.53
C ILE A 10 5.86 0.50 10.75
N ALA A 11 5.06 -0.35 11.40
CA ALA A 11 3.89 -0.99 10.80
C ALA A 11 2.84 0.04 10.35
N ASN A 12 2.55 1.04 11.20
CA ASN A 12 1.64 2.13 10.87
C ASN A 12 2.14 2.92 9.65
N THR A 13 3.42 3.28 9.62
CA THR A 13 3.99 4.03 8.49
C THR A 13 3.90 3.22 7.19
N ALA A 14 4.21 1.92 7.23
CA ALA A 14 4.07 1.05 6.06
C ALA A 14 2.62 1.02 5.56
N LYS A 15 1.64 0.84 6.46
CA LYS A 15 0.21 0.83 6.11
C LYS A 15 -0.23 2.16 5.49
N THR A 16 0.22 3.28 6.06
CA THR A 16 -0.04 4.63 5.52
C THR A 16 0.54 4.83 4.11
N LEU A 17 1.68 4.19 3.79
CA LEU A 17 2.25 4.21 2.44
C LEU A 17 1.52 3.30 1.44
N GLY A 18 0.43 2.63 1.85
CA GLY A 18 -0.33 1.69 1.04
C GLY A 18 0.21 0.26 1.07
N TYR A 19 1.08 -0.08 2.02
CA TYR A 19 1.56 -1.45 2.21
C TYR A 19 0.45 -2.35 2.78
N HIS A 20 0.31 -3.52 2.19
CA HIS A 20 -0.46 -4.63 2.73
C HIS A 20 0.23 -5.94 2.36
N ASN A 21 0.03 -6.98 3.17
CA ASN A 21 0.58 -8.29 2.85
C ASN A 21 -0.16 -8.93 1.66
N SER A 22 0.51 -9.86 1.00
CA SER A 22 -0.05 -10.62 -0.13
C SER A 22 -0.87 -11.86 0.24
N PRO A 23 -0.61 -12.62 1.34
CA PRO A 23 -1.40 -13.80 1.65
C PRO A 23 -2.84 -13.44 2.01
N SER A 24 -3.79 -14.14 1.39
CA SER A 24 -5.22 -13.91 1.62
C SER A 24 -5.63 -14.28 3.05
N GLY A 25 -6.39 -13.40 3.70
CA GLY A 25 -6.79 -13.53 5.11
C GLY A 25 -5.75 -13.00 6.11
N GLU A 26 -4.56 -12.62 5.66
CA GLU A 26 -3.46 -12.08 6.48
C GLU A 26 -2.90 -10.77 5.89
N GLU A 27 -3.73 -10.04 5.14
CA GLU A 27 -3.34 -8.84 4.40
C GLU A 27 -2.88 -7.69 5.32
N ASP A 28 -3.28 -7.70 6.59
CA ASP A 28 -2.83 -6.70 7.55
C ASP A 28 -1.38 -6.97 7.96
N ILE A 29 -0.55 -5.92 7.97
CA ILE A 29 0.83 -5.98 8.45
C ILE A 29 0.91 -6.37 9.94
N TYR A 30 -0.19 -6.18 10.68
CA TYR A 30 -0.34 -6.62 12.07
C TYR A 30 -0.67 -8.12 12.23
N SER A 31 -0.79 -8.88 11.13
CA SER A 31 -0.97 -10.33 11.17
C SER A 31 0.17 -11.04 11.93
N ASP A 32 -0.14 -12.18 12.53
CA ASP A 32 0.82 -12.98 13.30
C ASP A 32 2.01 -13.47 12.45
N ILE A 33 1.81 -13.59 11.13
CA ILE A 33 2.86 -14.00 10.19
C ILE A 33 3.85 -12.87 9.87
N SER A 34 3.52 -11.62 10.17
CA SER A 34 4.29 -10.43 9.77
C SER A 34 4.73 -9.56 10.95
N PHE A 35 3.91 -9.43 11.99
CA PHE A 35 4.17 -8.49 13.09
C PHE A 35 5.16 -9.04 14.12
N ASN A 36 6.41 -9.19 13.71
CA ASN A 36 7.53 -9.63 14.53
C ASN A 36 8.80 -8.83 14.20
N ALA A 37 9.83 -8.93 15.04
CA ALA A 37 11.05 -8.13 14.89
C ALA A 37 11.73 -8.27 13.50
N PRO A 38 11.82 -9.46 12.89
CA PRO A 38 12.31 -9.64 11.51
C PRO A 38 11.61 -8.83 10.41
N MET A 39 10.38 -8.34 10.64
CA MET A 39 9.70 -7.46 9.67
C MET A 39 10.56 -6.28 9.22
N VAL A 40 11.36 -5.72 10.12
CA VAL A 40 12.16 -4.51 9.86
C VAL A 40 13.28 -4.74 8.83
N ILE A 41 13.61 -6.00 8.54
CA ILE A 41 14.56 -6.41 7.50
C ILE A 41 13.87 -7.09 6.30
N GLY A 42 12.54 -6.99 6.21
CA GLY A 42 11.77 -7.47 5.07
C GLY A 42 11.30 -8.92 5.17
N ALA A 43 11.25 -9.51 6.37
CA ALA A 43 10.62 -10.82 6.59
C ALA A 43 9.07 -10.73 6.53
N VAL A 44 8.55 -10.18 5.44
CA VAL A 44 7.14 -9.96 5.15
C VAL A 44 6.87 -10.23 3.68
N GLN A 45 5.62 -10.52 3.33
CA GLN A 45 5.22 -10.90 1.98
C GLN A 45 4.33 -9.82 1.40
N ALA A 46 4.76 -9.16 0.33
CA ALA A 46 3.97 -8.17 -0.39
C ALA A 46 3.94 -8.47 -1.89
N SER A 47 2.88 -8.02 -2.56
CA SER A 47 2.81 -8.12 -4.01
C SER A 47 3.75 -7.09 -4.66
N PRO A 48 4.26 -7.35 -5.89
CA PRO A 48 5.04 -6.35 -6.62
C PRO A 48 4.29 -5.03 -6.81
N LEU A 49 2.96 -5.07 -6.95
CA LEU A 49 2.12 -3.88 -7.09
C LEU A 49 2.08 -3.05 -5.80
N THR A 50 1.95 -3.72 -4.65
CA THR A 50 2.00 -3.07 -3.34
C THR A 50 3.32 -2.34 -3.15
N MET A 51 4.45 -3.00 -3.44
CA MET A 51 5.78 -2.36 -3.30
C MET A 51 5.99 -1.23 -4.31
N ALA A 52 5.52 -1.39 -5.56
CA ALA A 52 5.56 -0.33 -6.56
C ALA A 52 4.81 0.92 -6.07
N ASN A 53 3.63 0.74 -5.46
CA ASN A 53 2.86 1.84 -4.89
C ASN A 53 3.61 2.55 -3.74
N VAL A 54 4.15 1.78 -2.78
CA VAL A 54 4.92 2.33 -1.66
C VAL A 54 6.08 3.20 -2.14
N TYR A 55 6.86 2.71 -3.11
CA TYR A 55 7.97 3.49 -3.67
C TYR A 55 7.49 4.69 -4.51
N ALA A 56 6.36 4.56 -5.22
CA ALA A 56 5.76 5.67 -5.95
C ALA A 56 5.31 6.78 -5.00
N THR A 57 4.72 6.45 -3.84
CA THR A 57 4.34 7.40 -2.79
C THR A 57 5.54 8.20 -2.28
N ILE A 58 6.65 7.51 -2.02
CA ILE A 58 7.91 8.16 -1.58
C ILE A 58 8.42 9.10 -2.68
N ALA A 59 8.44 8.65 -3.94
CA ALA A 59 8.86 9.47 -5.08
C ALA A 59 7.92 10.68 -5.31
N ALA A 60 6.64 10.53 -4.99
CA ALA A 60 5.61 11.56 -5.07
C ALA A 60 5.59 12.50 -3.85
N LYS A 61 6.67 12.55 -3.06
CA LYS A 61 6.80 13.40 -1.87
C LYS A 61 5.69 13.13 -0.84
N GLY A 62 5.40 11.84 -0.63
CA GLY A 62 4.46 11.39 0.40
C GLY A 62 2.99 11.40 -0.01
N VAL A 63 2.67 11.68 -1.28
CA VAL A 63 1.30 11.55 -1.80
C VAL A 63 1.07 10.10 -2.22
N GLU A 64 0.22 9.39 -1.47
CA GLU A 64 -0.22 8.03 -1.81
C GLU A 64 -1.45 8.12 -2.71
N CYS A 65 -1.48 7.29 -3.74
CA CYS A 65 -2.65 7.09 -4.59
C CYS A 65 -2.89 5.59 -4.72
N THR A 66 -4.12 5.15 -4.48
CA THR A 66 -4.52 3.77 -4.71
C THR A 66 -4.28 3.39 -6.19
N PRO A 67 -3.51 2.33 -6.48
CA PRO A 67 -3.27 1.90 -7.85
C PRO A 67 -4.57 1.55 -8.57
N ILE A 68 -4.84 2.20 -9.71
CA ILE A 68 -5.98 1.90 -10.57
C ILE A 68 -5.50 1.41 -11.93
N ALA A 69 -6.18 0.38 -12.47
CA ALA A 69 -5.81 -0.22 -13.75
C ALA A 69 -6.46 0.48 -14.96
N MET A 70 -7.48 1.31 -14.73
CA MET A 70 -8.35 1.83 -15.80
C MET A 70 -8.65 3.31 -15.58
N THR A 71 -8.55 4.10 -16.65
CA THR A 71 -8.89 5.54 -16.65
C THR A 71 -10.24 5.84 -17.29
N LYS A 72 -10.73 4.95 -18.16
CA LYS A 72 -12.02 5.08 -18.85
C LYS A 72 -12.52 3.72 -19.33
N VAL A 73 -13.83 3.49 -19.24
CA VAL A 73 -14.51 2.33 -19.81
C VAL A 73 -15.71 2.80 -20.62
N LEU A 74 -15.90 2.20 -21.80
CA LEU A 74 -17.04 2.45 -22.68
C LEU A 74 -17.85 1.16 -22.86
N ASP A 75 -19.18 1.26 -22.84
CA ASP A 75 -20.06 0.15 -23.24
C ASP A 75 -20.20 0.04 -24.77
N SER A 76 -20.95 -0.96 -25.24
CA SER A 76 -21.18 -1.19 -26.68
C SER A 76 -21.96 -0.07 -27.38
N SER A 77 -22.63 0.79 -26.62
CA SER A 77 -23.37 1.96 -27.11
C SER A 77 -22.56 3.25 -27.03
N GLY A 78 -21.32 3.19 -26.53
CA GLY A 78 -20.42 4.34 -26.37
C GLY A 78 -20.61 5.12 -25.08
N ASN A 79 -21.42 4.65 -24.12
CA ASN A 79 -21.61 5.32 -22.83
C ASN A 79 -20.43 5.07 -21.90
N GLN A 80 -20.07 6.09 -21.11
CA GLN A 80 -18.99 5.97 -20.12
C GLN A 80 -19.47 5.25 -18.86
N LEU A 81 -18.74 4.20 -18.46
CA LEU A 81 -18.95 3.52 -17.19
C LEU A 81 -18.05 4.13 -16.10
N LYS A 82 -18.53 4.10 -14.86
CA LYS A 82 -17.79 4.60 -13.71
C LYS A 82 -16.55 3.73 -13.46
N VAL A 83 -15.39 4.37 -13.39
CA VAL A 83 -14.13 3.75 -12.95
C VAL A 83 -13.79 4.18 -11.53
N PRO A 84 -13.06 3.36 -10.76
CA PRO A 84 -12.54 3.76 -9.45
C PRO A 84 -11.65 5.00 -9.55
N SER A 85 -11.77 5.91 -8.59
CA SER A 85 -10.81 6.99 -8.39
C SER A 85 -9.55 6.45 -7.71
N ALA A 86 -8.40 7.07 -7.98
CA ALA A 86 -7.13 6.74 -7.34
C ALA A 86 -7.01 7.26 -5.88
N ASN A 87 -8.02 7.94 -5.35
CA ASN A 87 -8.11 8.38 -3.94
C ASN A 87 -6.83 9.00 -3.36
N CYS A 88 -6.14 9.83 -4.17
CA CYS A 88 -4.87 10.42 -3.79
C CYS A 88 -4.97 11.29 -2.54
N HIS A 89 -4.05 11.11 -1.59
CA HIS A 89 -4.00 11.86 -0.35
C HIS A 89 -2.56 11.97 0.20
N GLN A 90 -2.31 12.99 1.04
CA GLN A 90 -1.02 13.12 1.73
C GLN A 90 -0.93 12.04 2.81
N ALA A 91 -0.04 11.07 2.61
CA ALA A 91 0.17 9.94 3.52
C ALA A 91 1.26 10.25 4.55
N ILE A 92 2.41 10.76 4.10
CA ILE A 92 3.52 11.17 4.96
C ILE A 92 4.00 12.58 4.58
N PRO A 93 4.49 13.39 5.52
CA PRO A 93 4.91 14.78 5.27
C PRO A 93 6.16 14.91 4.39
#